data_AF-A0A6A5EDU0-F1
#
_entry.id   AF-A0A6A5EDU0-F1
#
_cell.length_a   1.000
_cell.length_b   1.000
_cell.length_c   1.000
_cell.angle_alpha   90.00
_cell.angle_beta   90.00
_cell.angle_gamma   90.00
#
_symmetry.space_group_name_H-M   'P 1'
#
loop_
_entity.id
_entity.type
_entity.pdbx_description
1 polymer ?
#
loop_
_entity_poly.entity_id
_entity_poly.type
_entity_poly.pdbx_seq_one_letter_code
_entity_poly.pdbx_strand_id
1 'polypeptide(L)'
;MSRQALVDNTSGSCFTKKYTTYKIQKDQQIFYPFVFNDIMGLAKDKGVPVDDIKLALKGHVKEGYEFNPESSLSEDNPFYNKHPTANDKVHVLVCVVAANTISQMRQETVEKICNIRMEASKLDIPQVAILTKIDEACPEVKNI
;
A
#
# COMPACT_ATOMS: atom_id res chain seq x y z
N MET A 1 6.90 -1.19 -22.87
CA MET A 1 7.97 -0.94 -21.88
C MET A 1 7.42 -1.33 -20.52
N SER A 2 8.06 -2.25 -19.79
CA SER A 2 7.69 -2.50 -18.39
C SER A 2 8.14 -1.32 -17.54
N ARG A 3 7.25 -0.77 -16.72
CA ARG A 3 7.64 0.13 -15.62
C ARG A 3 8.11 -0.75 -14.47
N GLN A 4 9.38 -0.66 -14.10
CA GLN A 4 9.89 -1.29 -12.90
C GLN A 4 9.56 -0.41 -11.70
N ALA A 5 8.95 -1.01 -10.67
CA ALA A 5 8.87 -0.38 -9.36
C ALA A 5 10.28 -0.43 -8.74
N LEU A 6 10.75 0.71 -8.23
CA LEU A 6 12.02 0.75 -7.50
C LEU A 6 11.85 0.00 -6.18
N VAL A 7 12.82 -0.84 -5.83
CA VAL A 7 12.83 -1.63 -4.59
C VAL A 7 14.09 -1.32 -3.80
N ASP A 8 13.96 -1.29 -2.48
CA ASP A 8 15.09 -1.13 -1.58
C ASP A 8 14.86 -2.01 -0.35
N ASN A 9 15.82 -2.89 -0.07
CA ASN A 9 15.84 -3.73 1.14
C ASN A 9 16.85 -3.24 2.19
N THR A 10 17.66 -2.23 1.82
CA THR A 10 18.82 -1.78 2.59
C THR A 10 18.50 -0.60 3.48
N SER A 11 17.49 0.20 3.13
CA SER A 11 17.03 1.26 4.00
C SER A 11 16.33 0.70 5.24
N GLY A 12 16.78 1.10 6.42
CA GLY A 12 16.08 0.84 7.69
C GLY A 12 14.75 1.61 7.84
N SER A 13 14.18 2.12 6.74
CA SER A 13 12.93 2.89 6.70
C SER A 13 12.15 2.57 5.42
N CYS A 14 10.87 2.94 5.32
CA CYS A 14 10.09 2.64 4.13
C CYS A 14 10.64 3.38 2.89
N PHE A 15 10.94 2.65 1.81
CA PHE A 15 11.46 3.21 0.57
C PHE A 15 10.43 4.06 -0.18
N THR A 16 9.21 3.52 -0.38
CA THR A 16 8.12 4.30 -0.98
C THR A 16 7.72 5.41 -0.02
N LYS A 17 7.74 6.65 -0.51
CA LYS A 17 7.33 7.86 0.24
C LYS A 17 6.10 8.56 -0.34
N LYS A 18 5.71 8.22 -1.58
CA LYS A 18 4.66 8.93 -2.31
C LYS A 18 3.55 7.99 -2.75
N TYR A 19 2.32 8.48 -2.73
CA TYR A 19 1.18 7.82 -3.35
C TYR A 19 1.36 7.82 -4.86
N THR A 20 1.59 6.65 -5.46
CA THR A 20 1.97 6.52 -6.88
C THR A 20 1.08 5.53 -7.61
N THR A 21 0.47 5.95 -8.70
CA THR A 21 -0.41 5.12 -9.53
C THR A 21 0.36 4.47 -10.66
N TYR A 22 0.31 3.14 -10.73
CA TYR A 22 0.86 2.32 -11.80
C TYR A 22 -0.24 1.78 -12.70
N LYS A 23 -0.15 2.12 -13.99
CA LYS A 23 -1.02 1.57 -15.04
C LYS A 23 -0.31 0.42 -15.74
N ILE A 24 -1.04 -0.64 -16.06
CA ILE A 24 -0.49 -1.80 -16.76
C ILE A 24 -0.81 -1.67 -18.24
N GLN A 25 0.25 -1.66 -19.05
CA GLN A 25 0.14 -1.60 -20.50
C GLN A 25 -0.30 -2.96 -21.04
N LYS A 26 -1.34 -2.97 -21.88
CA LYS A 26 -1.80 -4.15 -22.63
C LYS A 26 -1.16 -4.20 -24.02
N ASP A 27 -1.33 -3.13 -24.79
CA ASP A 27 -0.80 -2.97 -26.15
C ASP A 27 -0.18 -1.56 -26.34
N GLN A 28 0.25 -1.20 -27.56
CA GLN A 28 0.74 0.16 -27.85
C GLN A 28 -0.34 1.19 -27.50
N GLN A 29 -0.07 2.04 -26.50
CA GLN A 29 -0.96 3.07 -25.98
C GLN A 29 -2.29 2.58 -25.36
N ILE A 30 -2.51 1.26 -25.24
CA ILE A 30 -3.70 0.67 -24.60
C ILE A 30 -3.31 0.14 -23.22
N PHE A 31 -4.09 0.50 -22.21
CA PHE A 31 -3.90 0.06 -20.83
C PHE A 31 -5.05 -0.84 -20.39
N TYR A 32 -4.78 -1.73 -19.44
CA TYR A 32 -5.85 -2.46 -18.76
C TYR A 32 -6.75 -1.49 -17.98
N PRO A 33 -8.05 -1.82 -17.80
CA PRO A 33 -9.00 -0.97 -17.09
C PRO A 33 -8.85 -1.05 -15.56
N PHE A 34 -7.62 -1.24 -15.06
CA PHE A 34 -7.29 -1.23 -13.64
C PHE A 34 -5.89 -0.68 -13.41
N VAL A 35 -5.65 -0.20 -12.20
CA VAL A 35 -4.40 0.41 -11.77
C VAL A 35 -4.00 -0.14 -10.40
N PHE A 36 -2.71 -0.06 -10.08
CA PHE A 36 -2.18 -0.33 -8.76
C PHE A 36 -1.69 0.96 -8.12
N ASN A 37 -2.13 1.24 -6.90
CA ASN A 37 -1.65 2.38 -6.13
C ASN A 37 -0.62 1.87 -5.13
N ASP A 38 0.65 2.27 -5.31
CA ASP A 38 1.71 2.00 -4.35
C ASP A 38 1.76 3.12 -3.30
N ILE A 39 1.98 2.73 -2.05
CA ILE A 39 1.99 3.63 -0.90
C ILE A 39 3.16 3.33 0.02
N MET A 40 3.45 4.27 0.92
CA MET A 40 4.45 4.06 1.94
C MET A 40 4.10 2.87 2.84
N GLY A 41 5.11 2.07 3.21
CA GLY A 41 4.93 0.87 4.02
C GLY A 41 4.55 1.16 5.48
N LEU A 42 4.07 0.13 6.17
CA LEU A 42 3.83 0.17 7.62
C LEU A 42 5.14 -0.03 8.38
N ALA A 43 5.37 0.80 9.40
CA ALA A 43 6.50 0.69 10.32
C ALA A 43 6.13 1.28 11.69
N LYS A 44 7.05 1.21 12.66
CA LYS A 44 6.88 1.80 14.00
C LYS A 44 6.66 3.31 13.92
N ASP A 45 7.75 3.99 13.57
CA ASP A 45 7.95 5.42 13.79
C ASP A 45 7.96 6.19 12.47
N LYS A 46 8.32 5.51 11.36
CA LYS A 46 8.50 6.11 10.03
C LYS A 46 7.71 5.35 8.98
N GLY A 47 6.49 4.95 9.32
CA GLY A 47 5.56 4.28 8.43
C GLY A 47 4.41 5.19 8.04
N VAL A 48 3.63 4.78 7.06
CA VAL A 48 2.42 5.50 6.65
C VAL A 48 1.44 5.63 7.82
N PRO A 49 0.83 6.82 8.02
CA PRO A 49 -0.27 6.97 8.95
C PRO A 49 -1.46 6.09 8.56
N VAL A 50 -2.07 5.40 9.53
CA VAL A 50 -3.22 4.52 9.25
C VAL A 50 -4.39 5.32 8.66
N ASP A 51 -4.59 6.56 9.12
CA ASP A 51 -5.70 7.38 8.63
C ASP A 51 -5.49 7.81 7.17
N ASP A 52 -4.25 8.00 6.72
CA ASP A 52 -3.96 8.25 5.30
C ASP A 52 -4.33 7.05 4.43
N ILE A 53 -4.12 5.83 4.92
CA ILE A 53 -4.60 4.63 4.22
C ILE A 53 -6.13 4.63 4.16
N LYS A 54 -6.83 4.97 5.25
CA LYS A 54 -8.31 5.05 5.25
C LYS A 54 -8.81 6.12 4.27
N LEU A 55 -8.12 7.26 4.18
CA LEU A 55 -8.41 8.30 3.20
C LEU A 55 -8.18 7.79 1.77
N ALA A 56 -7.08 7.06 1.53
CA ALA A 56 -6.80 6.43 0.25
C ALA A 56 -7.88 5.40 -0.14
N LEU A 57 -8.34 4.56 0.80
CA LEU A 57 -9.43 3.61 0.57
C LEU A 57 -10.70 4.31 0.06
N LYS A 58 -10.98 5.50 0.59
CA LYS A 58 -12.15 6.33 0.24
C LYS A 58 -11.93 7.23 -0.99
N GLY A 59 -10.75 7.23 -1.59
CA GLY A 59 -10.39 8.03 -2.76
C GLY A 59 -10.00 9.48 -2.47
N HIS A 60 -9.71 9.81 -1.21
CA HIS A 60 -9.38 11.17 -0.78
C HIS A 60 -7.90 11.56 -0.99
N VAL A 61 -7.04 10.66 -1.45
CA VAL A 61 -5.60 10.93 -1.66
C VAL A 61 -5.32 11.07 -3.16
N LYS A 62 -4.68 12.17 -3.57
CA LYS A 62 -4.30 12.42 -4.97
C LYS A 62 -2.90 11.87 -5.30
N GLU A 63 -2.68 11.60 -6.58
CA GLU A 63 -1.38 11.22 -7.15
C GLU A 63 -0.27 12.17 -6.71
N GLY A 64 0.87 11.61 -6.29
CA GLY A 64 2.05 12.36 -5.90
C GLY A 64 2.07 12.89 -4.47
N TYR A 65 1.02 12.63 -3.67
CA TYR A 65 1.02 12.95 -2.24
C TYR A 65 2.23 12.32 -1.55
N GLU A 66 2.99 13.11 -0.81
CA GLU A 66 4.12 12.64 0.00
C GLU A 66 3.67 12.40 1.44
N PHE A 67 3.78 11.15 1.90
CA PHE A 67 3.32 10.75 3.22
C PHE A 67 4.19 11.37 4.31
N ASN A 68 3.55 11.95 5.32
CA ASN A 68 4.22 12.38 6.54
C ASN A 68 3.96 11.38 7.67
N PRO A 69 4.97 10.64 8.17
CA PRO A 69 4.79 9.73 9.30
C PRO A 69 4.27 10.39 10.58
N GLU A 70 4.46 11.70 10.72
CA GLU A 70 4.11 12.47 11.91
C GLU A 70 2.68 13.05 11.87
N SER A 71 2.04 13.11 10.70
CA SER A 71 0.73 13.73 10.55
C SER A 71 -0.06 13.16 9.38
N SER A 72 -1.35 12.91 9.59
CA SER A 72 -2.26 12.52 8.51
C SER A 72 -2.58 13.69 7.56
N LEU A 73 -2.96 13.36 6.33
CA LEU A 73 -3.41 14.29 5.29
C LEU A 73 -4.64 15.07 5.78
N SER A 74 -4.54 16.40 5.79
CA SER A 74 -5.63 17.30 6.13
C SER A 74 -6.50 17.66 4.93
N GLU A 75 -7.76 18.03 5.16
CA GLU A 75 -8.71 18.42 4.09
C GLU A 75 -8.32 19.71 3.36
N ASP A 76 -7.51 20.56 4.00
CA ASP A 76 -6.98 21.81 3.43
C ASP A 76 -5.75 21.58 2.55
N ASN A 77 -5.19 20.37 2.57
CA ASN A 77 -4.02 20.05 1.77
C ASN A 77 -4.38 19.97 0.27
N PRO A 78 -3.56 20.51 -0.65
CA PRO A 78 -3.84 20.44 -2.09
C PRO A 78 -3.95 19.01 -2.64
N PHE A 79 -3.30 18.03 -1.99
CA PHE A 79 -3.37 16.61 -2.32
C PHE A 79 -4.60 15.89 -1.76
N TYR A 80 -5.45 16.57 -0.99
CA TYR A 80 -6.73 16.03 -0.56
C TYR A 80 -7.78 16.17 -1.68
N ASN A 81 -8.44 15.06 -2.00
CA ASN A 81 -9.56 15.02 -2.93
C ASN A 81 -10.88 15.18 -2.17
N LYS A 82 -11.47 16.38 -2.23
CA LYS A 82 -12.71 16.71 -1.50
C LYS A 82 -13.93 15.93 -1.99
N HIS A 83 -13.94 15.54 -3.26
CA HIS A 83 -15.10 14.92 -3.90
C HIS A 83 -14.67 13.68 -4.68
N PRO A 84 -14.34 12.57 -4.00
CA PRO A 84 -13.92 11.34 -4.65
C PRO A 84 -15.03 10.75 -5.51
N THR A 85 -14.65 10.39 -6.74
CA THR A 85 -15.48 9.63 -7.67
C THR A 85 -15.39 8.13 -7.37
N ALA A 86 -16.21 7.31 -8.04
CA ALA A 86 -16.10 5.86 -7.94
C ALA A 86 -14.71 5.35 -8.37
N ASN A 87 -14.09 5.97 -9.37
CA ASN A 87 -12.77 5.58 -9.89
C ASN A 87 -11.64 5.91 -8.92
N ASP A 88 -11.82 6.89 -8.03
CA ASP A 88 -10.81 7.27 -7.05
C ASP A 88 -10.78 6.30 -5.86
N LYS A 89 -11.88 5.59 -5.60
CA LYS A 89 -12.00 4.66 -4.48
C LYS A 89 -11.20 3.38 -4.72
N VAL A 90 -10.66 2.81 -3.65
CA VAL A 90 -9.98 1.53 -3.74
C VAL A 90 -11.01 0.41 -3.92
N HIS A 91 -10.78 -0.43 -4.92
CA HIS A 91 -11.65 -1.55 -5.23
C HIS A 91 -11.16 -2.88 -4.65
N VAL A 92 -9.86 -3.00 -4.36
CA VAL A 92 -9.23 -4.17 -3.71
C VAL A 92 -8.08 -3.69 -2.84
N LEU A 93 -8.02 -4.16 -1.60
CA LEU A 93 -6.87 -3.94 -0.73
C LEU A 93 -5.90 -5.12 -0.83
N VAL A 94 -4.66 -4.86 -1.23
CA VAL A 94 -3.59 -5.86 -1.24
C VAL A 94 -2.59 -5.56 -0.13
N CYS A 95 -2.42 -6.50 0.81
CA CYS A 95 -1.43 -6.43 1.88
C CYS A 95 -0.26 -7.35 1.54
N VAL A 96 0.93 -6.78 1.36
CA VAL A 96 2.15 -7.53 1.04
C VAL A 96 3.01 -7.64 2.29
N VAL A 97 3.36 -8.86 2.69
CA VAL A 97 4.15 -9.13 3.89
C VAL A 97 5.28 -10.09 3.56
N ALA A 98 6.50 -9.78 4.01
CA ALA A 98 7.62 -10.70 3.89
C ALA A 98 7.47 -11.84 4.91
N ALA A 99 7.42 -13.09 4.43
CA ALA A 99 7.17 -14.27 5.26
C ALA A 99 8.24 -14.45 6.34
N ASN A 100 9.50 -14.16 6.01
CA ASN A 100 10.64 -14.25 6.91
C ASN A 100 10.62 -13.23 8.06
N THR A 101 9.76 -12.20 8.01
CA THR A 101 9.64 -11.18 9.08
C THR A 101 8.38 -11.29 9.91
N ILE A 102 7.47 -12.23 9.61
CA ILE A 102 6.19 -12.37 10.32
C ILE A 102 6.40 -12.56 11.83
N SER A 103 7.35 -13.43 12.22
CA SER A 103 7.65 -13.70 13.64
C SER A 103 8.26 -12.51 14.38
N GLN A 104 8.83 -11.55 13.64
CA GLN A 104 9.44 -10.33 14.17
C GLN A 104 8.49 -9.12 14.09
N MET A 105 7.30 -9.31 13.52
CA MET A 105 6.32 -8.24 13.38
C MET A 105 5.84 -7.79 14.76
N ARG A 106 6.04 -6.50 15.06
CA ARG A 106 5.64 -5.93 16.35
C ARG A 106 4.12 -5.79 16.43
N GLN A 107 3.59 -5.97 17.64
CA GLN A 107 2.15 -5.90 17.91
C GLN A 107 1.48 -4.63 17.38
N GLU A 108 2.13 -3.47 17.54
CA GLU A 108 1.65 -2.19 16.99
C GLU A 108 1.43 -2.24 15.46
N THR A 109 2.28 -2.97 14.72
CA THR A 109 2.13 -3.11 13.26
C THR A 109 0.96 -4.03 12.92
N VAL A 110 0.78 -5.11 13.70
CA VAL A 110 -0.38 -6.00 13.59
C VAL A 110 -1.69 -5.23 13.83
N GLU A 111 -1.72 -4.37 14.86
CA GLU A 111 -2.87 -3.52 15.16
C GLU A 111 -3.17 -2.53 14.03
N LYS A 112 -2.14 -1.90 13.44
CA LYS A 112 -2.31 -1.06 12.25
C LYS A 112 -2.95 -1.85 11.10
N ILE A 113 -2.46 -3.06 10.80
CA ILE A 113 -3.04 -3.93 9.78
C ILE A 113 -4.50 -4.25 10.10
N CYS A 114 -4.81 -4.66 11.34
CA CYS A 114 -6.19 -4.93 11.77
C CYS A 114 -7.11 -3.72 11.59
N ASN A 115 -6.67 -2.52 11.98
CA ASN A 115 -7.44 -1.28 11.83
C ASN A 115 -7.75 -0.96 10.37
N ILE A 116 -6.78 -1.14 9.46
CA ILE A 116 -6.97 -0.95 8.02
C ILE A 116 -7.97 -1.97 7.47
N ARG A 117 -7.82 -3.24 7.84
CA ARG A 117 -8.70 -4.33 7.38
C ARG A 117 -10.14 -4.14 7.85
N MET A 118 -10.35 -3.68 9.08
CA MET A 118 -11.69 -3.36 9.58
C MET A 118 -12.33 -2.21 8.78
N GLU A 119 -11.58 -1.17 8.44
CA GLU A 119 -12.11 -0.09 7.60
C GLU A 119 -12.43 -0.58 6.18
N ALA A 120 -11.54 -1.37 5.56
CA ALA A 120 -11.80 -1.96 4.25
C ALA A 120 -13.05 -2.85 4.27
N SER A 121 -13.27 -3.64 5.33
CA SER A 121 -14.48 -4.45 5.51
C SER A 121 -15.75 -3.61 5.64
N LYS A 122 -15.71 -2.47 6.34
CA LYS A 122 -16.88 -1.56 6.42
C LYS A 122 -17.24 -0.92 5.08
N LEU A 123 -16.27 -0.82 4.18
CA LEU A 123 -16.44 -0.29 2.83
C LEU A 123 -16.73 -1.39 1.80
N ASP A 124 -16.94 -2.63 2.24
CA ASP A 124 -17.14 -3.81 1.39
C ASP A 124 -16.00 -4.03 0.37
N ILE A 125 -14.78 -3.63 0.72
CA ILE A 125 -13.59 -3.79 -0.13
C ILE A 125 -13.00 -5.19 0.05
N PRO A 126 -12.89 -6.02 -1.01
CA PRO A 126 -12.16 -7.28 -1.00
C PRO A 126 -10.70 -7.11 -0.57
N GLN A 127 -10.19 -8.07 0.20
CA GLN A 127 -8.85 -8.03 0.79
C GLN A 127 -8.05 -9.24 0.37
N VAL A 128 -6.80 -9.02 -0.07
CA VAL A 128 -5.84 -10.07 -0.44
C VAL A 128 -4.57 -9.87 0.37
N ALA A 129 -4.06 -10.95 0.98
CA ALA A 129 -2.75 -10.95 1.60
C ALA A 129 -1.77 -11.76 0.74
N ILE A 130 -0.62 -11.18 0.41
CA ILE A 130 0.44 -11.81 -0.36
C ILE A 130 1.66 -11.97 0.54
N LEU A 131 2.08 -13.21 0.76
CA LEU A 131 3.32 -13.52 1.46
C LEU A 131 4.47 -13.63 0.44
N THR A 132 5.50 -12.81 0.63
CA THR A 132 6.71 -12.79 -0.21
C THR A 132 7.89 -13.39 0.55
N LYS A 133 9.03 -13.63 -0.12
CA LYS A 133 10.26 -14.19 0.51
C LYS A 133 10.00 -15.52 1.24
N ILE A 134 9.13 -16.36 0.67
CA ILE A 134 8.76 -17.64 1.26
C ILE A 134 9.93 -18.64 1.25
N ASP A 135 10.82 -18.50 0.27
CA ASP A 135 12.08 -19.22 0.14
C ASP A 135 13.05 -18.92 1.30
N GLU A 136 13.02 -17.70 1.85
CA GLU A 136 13.81 -17.33 3.02
C GLU A 136 13.20 -17.86 4.33
N ALA A 137 11.87 -18.06 4.37
CA ALA A 137 11.15 -18.52 5.55
C ALA A 137 11.03 -20.05 5.67
N CYS A 138 11.05 -20.76 4.54
CA CYS A 138 10.79 -22.19 4.47
C CYS A 138 11.88 -22.87 3.60
N PRO A 139 12.79 -23.65 4.20
CA PRO A 139 13.87 -24.33 3.46
C PRO A 139 13.39 -25.25 2.34
N GLU A 140 12.18 -25.82 2.48
CA GLU A 140 11.58 -26.77 1.55
C GLU A 140 11.25 -26.16 0.18
N VAL A 141 11.05 -24.83 0.12
CA VAL A 141 10.76 -24.12 -1.14
C VAL A 141 12.01 -23.67 -1.89
N LYS A 142 13.21 -23.86 -1.32
CA LYS A 142 14.48 -23.40 -1.94
C LYS A 142 14.91 -24.22 -3.16
N ASN A 143 14.33 -25.41 -3.35
CA ASN A 143 14.75 -26.39 -4.36
C ASN A 143 13.64 -26.79 -5.35
N ILE A 144 12.57 -25.98 -5.47
CA ILE A 144 11.54 -26.12 -6.50
C ILE A 144 11.96 -25.30 -7.71
#